data_AF-G7K304-F1
#
_entry.id   AF-G7K304-F1
#
_cell.length_a   1.000
_cell.length_b   1.000
_cell.length_c   1.000
_cell.angle_alpha   90.00
_cell.angle_beta   90.00
_cell.angle_gamma   90.00
#
_symmetry.space_group_name_H-M   'P 1'
#
loop_
_entity.id
_entity.type
_entity.pdbx_description
1 polymer ?
#
loop_
_entity_poly.entity_id
_entity_poly.type
_entity_poly.pdbx_seq_one_letter_code
_entity_poly.pdbx_strand_id
1 'polypeptide(L)'
;MLLMMIMTAMIWNMAKAEEHFVGGGRQGWNPSNNLTKWSLNEHFHVNDWLFFGYDKLYFNVLEVNKTSYENCIDTGFIKNITRGGGRDVFLLTEAKTYYFISGGGFCQRGVKVAIDVNEHVAPAPQPTPHKGSNASNI
;
A
#
# COMPACT_ATOMS: atom_id res chain seq x y z
N MET A 1 19.42 31.78 -19.35
CA MET A 1 19.45 31.45 -17.90
C MET A 1 18.07 31.17 -17.32
N LEU A 2 17.03 31.96 -17.62
CA LEU A 2 15.65 31.72 -17.15
C LEU A 2 15.03 30.38 -17.65
N LEU A 3 15.35 29.97 -18.89
CA LEU A 3 14.91 28.68 -19.45
C LEU A 3 15.48 27.45 -18.73
N MET A 4 16.68 27.57 -18.13
CA MET A 4 17.28 26.48 -17.35
C MET A 4 16.57 26.28 -15.99
N MET A 5 16.06 27.36 -15.38
CA MET A 5 15.32 27.31 -14.11
C MET A 5 13.91 26.70 -14.27
N ILE A 6 13.28 26.90 -15.43
CA ILE A 6 11.95 26.35 -15.75
C ILE A 6 12.04 24.83 -16.01
N MET A 7 13.11 24.36 -16.67
CA MET A 7 13.36 22.93 -16.89
C MET A 7 13.64 22.16 -15.59
N THR A 8 14.30 22.77 -14.60
CA THR A 8 14.53 22.13 -13.29
C THR A 8 13.28 22.03 -12.43
N ALA A 9 12.29 22.92 -12.64
CA ALA A 9 11.03 22.90 -11.91
C ALA A 9 10.08 21.76 -12.35
N MET A 10 10.28 21.19 -13.55
CA MET A 10 9.46 20.09 -14.07
C MET A 10 9.91 18.69 -13.61
N ILE A 11 10.95 18.58 -12.77
CA ILE A 11 11.58 17.28 -12.46
C ILE A 11 10.96 16.57 -11.24
N TRP A 12 10.06 17.18 -10.47
CA TRP A 12 9.48 16.52 -9.30
C TRP A 12 8.03 16.10 -9.50
N ASN A 13 7.83 14.92 -10.10
CA ASN A 13 6.70 14.02 -9.82
C ASN A 13 7.05 12.59 -10.28
N MET A 14 8.20 12.08 -9.83
CA MET A 14 8.40 10.63 -9.88
C MET A 14 7.59 10.05 -8.73
N ALA A 15 6.51 9.34 -9.04
CA ALA A 15 5.80 8.51 -8.06
C ALA A 15 6.84 7.53 -7.47
N LYS A 16 7.20 7.73 -6.20
CA LYS A 16 8.08 6.81 -5.49
C LYS A 16 7.20 5.70 -4.93
N ALA A 17 7.62 4.45 -5.14
CA ALA A 17 7.08 3.31 -4.41
C ALA A 17 7.31 3.51 -2.90
N GLU A 18 6.24 3.41 -2.12
CA GLU A 18 6.26 3.47 -0.67
C GLU A 18 6.37 2.06 -0.06
N GLU A 19 6.96 1.95 1.13
CA GLU A 19 6.99 0.69 1.90
C GLU A 19 6.12 0.85 3.16
N HIS A 20 5.07 0.06 3.25
CA HIS A 20 4.14 0.04 4.37
C HIS A 20 4.47 -1.12 5.33
N PHE A 21 4.79 -0.78 6.57
CA PHE A 21 4.97 -1.77 7.64
C PHE A 21 3.60 -2.23 8.14
N VAL A 22 3.20 -3.44 7.77
CA VAL A 22 1.88 -3.98 8.09
C VAL A 22 1.66 -4.00 9.60
N GLY A 23 0.64 -3.27 10.06
CA GLY A 23 0.33 -3.08 11.48
C GLY A 23 1.14 -1.96 12.17
N GLY A 24 1.80 -1.09 11.40
CA GLY A 24 2.45 0.13 11.88
C GLY A 24 3.88 -0.03 12.42
N GLY A 25 4.52 -1.20 12.21
CA GLY A 25 5.89 -1.40 12.68
C GLY A 25 6.54 -2.71 12.23
N ARG A 26 7.83 -2.88 12.57
CA ARG A 26 8.67 -4.02 12.16
C ARG A 26 8.23 -5.39 12.69
N GLN A 27 7.31 -5.42 13.64
CA GLN A 27 6.69 -6.64 14.19
C GLN A 27 5.17 -6.48 14.20
N GLY A 28 4.61 -5.81 13.18
CA GLY A 28 3.23 -5.38 13.19
C GLY A 28 2.20 -6.47 12.85
N TRP A 29 2.61 -7.57 12.23
CA TRP A 29 1.72 -8.68 11.85
C TRP A 29 1.50 -9.66 13.01
N ASN A 30 0.63 -9.26 13.94
CA ASN A 30 0.31 -10.03 15.16
C ASN A 30 -1.07 -9.57 15.71
N PRO A 31 -1.69 -10.32 16.65
CA PRO A 31 -3.06 -10.04 17.11
C PRO A 31 -3.19 -8.84 18.06
N SER A 32 -2.09 -8.33 18.61
CA SER A 32 -2.11 -7.15 19.50
C SER A 32 -2.32 -5.85 18.73
N ASN A 33 -2.16 -5.86 17.40
CA ASN A 33 -2.36 -4.70 16.54
C ASN A 33 -3.74 -4.71 15.88
N ASN A 34 -4.38 -3.55 15.82
CA ASN A 34 -5.62 -3.40 15.07
C ASN A 34 -5.32 -3.19 13.57
N LEU A 35 -5.16 -4.30 12.86
CA LEU A 35 -4.78 -4.31 11.44
C LEU A 35 -5.81 -3.64 10.53
N THR A 36 -7.10 -3.78 10.83
CA THR A 36 -8.17 -3.10 10.10
C THR A 36 -8.09 -1.58 10.27
N LYS A 37 -7.90 -1.11 11.51
CA LYS A 37 -7.73 0.32 11.76
C LYS A 37 -6.46 0.84 11.08
N TRP A 38 -5.37 0.07 11.14
CA TRP A 38 -4.13 0.43 10.46
C TRP A 38 -4.36 0.60 8.95
N SER A 39 -4.93 -0.38 8.26
CA SER A 39 -5.11 -0.28 6.80
C SER A 39 -6.07 0.83 6.37
N LEU A 40 -7.06 1.19 7.21
CA LEU A 40 -7.95 2.33 6.95
C LEU A 40 -7.27 3.70 7.08
N ASN A 41 -6.10 3.79 7.73
CA ASN A 41 -5.35 5.04 7.91
C ASN A 41 -4.14 5.14 6.95
N GLU A 42 -3.98 4.18 6.04
CA GLU A 42 -2.92 4.14 5.05
C GLU A 42 -3.49 4.40 3.65
N HIS A 43 -2.64 4.83 2.72
CA HIS A 43 -2.99 5.03 1.33
C HIS A 43 -2.08 4.16 0.47
N PHE A 44 -2.64 3.09 -0.10
CA PHE A 44 -1.90 2.13 -0.91
C PHE A 44 -2.08 2.40 -2.39
N HIS A 45 -0.98 2.36 -3.12
CA HIS A 45 -0.95 2.54 -4.56
C HIS A 45 -0.26 1.38 -5.26
N VAL A 46 -0.53 1.25 -6.56
CA VAL A 46 0.19 0.30 -7.42
C VAL A 46 1.69 0.62 -7.39
N ASN A 47 2.48 -0.42 -7.18
CA ASN A 47 3.93 -0.45 -6.97
C ASN A 47 4.41 -0.19 -5.53
N ASP A 48 3.52 0.02 -4.57
CA ASP A 48 3.89 0.05 -3.16
C ASP A 48 4.23 -1.36 -2.64
N TRP A 49 5.04 -1.39 -1.59
CA TRP A 49 5.48 -2.62 -0.92
C TRP A 49 4.80 -2.76 0.44
N LEU A 50 4.37 -3.98 0.75
CA LEU A 50 3.96 -4.37 2.09
C LEU A 50 5.10 -5.13 2.77
N PHE A 51 5.50 -4.70 3.96
CA PHE A 51 6.43 -5.41 4.83
C PHE A 51 5.66 -6.13 5.95
N PHE A 52 5.73 -7.46 5.96
CA PHE A 52 5.16 -8.31 7.00
C PHE A 52 6.25 -8.75 7.97
N GLY A 53 6.28 -8.11 9.14
CA GLY A 53 7.15 -8.49 10.26
C GLY A 53 6.39 -9.24 11.34
N TYR A 54 6.83 -10.45 11.68
CA TYR A 54 6.16 -11.34 12.63
C TYR A 54 7.08 -12.38 13.28
N ASP A 55 6.59 -13.02 14.36
CA ASP A 55 7.21 -14.21 14.92
C ASP A 55 6.94 -15.44 14.05
N LYS A 56 7.99 -15.91 13.37
CA LYS A 56 7.95 -17.05 12.43
C LYS A 56 7.54 -18.39 13.06
N LEU A 57 7.57 -18.50 14.38
CA LEU A 57 7.15 -19.72 15.07
C LEU A 57 5.63 -19.84 15.15
N TYR A 58 4.91 -18.71 15.04
CA TYR A 58 3.46 -18.66 15.25
C TYR A 58 2.69 -18.26 14.00
N PHE A 59 3.21 -17.31 13.23
CA PHE A 59 2.45 -16.70 12.15
C PHE A 59 3.03 -17.04 10.78
N ASN A 60 2.16 -17.01 9.79
CA ASN A 60 2.49 -16.98 8.37
C ASN A 60 1.68 -15.88 7.66
N VAL A 61 1.90 -15.71 6.36
CA VAL A 61 1.22 -14.73 5.52
C VAL A 61 0.75 -15.41 4.25
N LEU A 62 -0.58 -15.48 4.10
CA LEU A 62 -1.25 -16.07 2.94
C LEU A 62 -2.09 -15.00 2.26
N GLU A 63 -1.92 -14.84 0.95
CA GLU A 63 -2.85 -14.08 0.11
C GLU A 63 -4.04 -14.97 -0.24
N VAL A 64 -5.25 -14.47 -0.03
CA VAL A 64 -6.50 -15.21 -0.21
C VAL A 64 -7.54 -14.37 -0.96
N ASN A 65 -8.63 -15.00 -1.39
CA ASN A 65 -9.78 -14.27 -1.91
C ASN A 65 -10.65 -13.71 -0.75
N LYS A 66 -11.62 -12.85 -1.10
CA LYS A 66 -12.54 -12.23 -0.13
C LYS A 66 -13.30 -13.24 0.73
N THR A 67 -13.84 -14.30 0.14
CA THR A 67 -14.59 -15.34 0.87
C THR A 67 -13.72 -16.05 1.90
N SER A 68 -12.51 -16.45 1.50
CA SER A 68 -11.53 -17.08 2.40
C SER A 68 -11.05 -16.13 3.48
N TYR A 69 -10.91 -14.84 3.18
CA TYR A 69 -10.63 -13.82 4.18
C TYR A 69 -11.75 -13.72 5.21
N GLU A 70 -13.00 -13.53 4.79
CA GLU A 70 -14.17 -13.39 5.67
C GLU A 70 -14.36 -14.60 6.57
N ASN A 71 -14.18 -15.80 6.03
CA ASN A 71 -14.40 -17.06 6.75
C ASN A 71 -13.12 -17.67 7.37
N CYS A 72 -11.97 -17.00 7.23
CA CYS A 72 -10.67 -17.49 7.70
C CYS A 72 -10.30 -18.89 7.21
N ILE A 73 -10.44 -19.11 5.90
CA ILE A 73 -10.05 -20.34 5.21
C ILE A 73 -8.59 -20.19 4.76
N ASP A 74 -7.69 -20.97 5.36
CA ASP A 74 -6.24 -20.95 5.09
C ASP A 74 -5.78 -22.05 4.12
N THR A 75 -6.72 -22.77 3.52
CA THR A 75 -6.49 -23.73 2.43
C THR A 75 -6.92 -23.13 1.09
N GLY A 76 -6.29 -23.58 -0.01
CA GLY A 76 -6.59 -23.05 -1.35
C GLY A 76 -6.25 -21.56 -1.52
N PHE A 77 -5.24 -21.08 -0.78
CA PHE A 77 -4.75 -19.71 -0.87
C PHE A 77 -4.27 -19.39 -2.30
N ILE A 78 -4.34 -18.11 -2.67
CA ILE A 78 -3.84 -17.62 -3.97
C ILE A 78 -2.32 -17.71 -3.99
N LYS A 79 -1.68 -17.26 -2.90
CA LYS A 79 -0.22 -17.24 -2.79
C LYS A 79 0.22 -17.36 -1.34
N ASN A 80 1.24 -18.17 -1.10
CA ASN A 80 1.96 -18.20 0.17
C ASN A 80 3.12 -17.21 0.10
N ILE A 81 3.10 -16.19 0.97
CA ILE A 81 4.13 -15.14 0.99
C ILE A 81 5.27 -15.50 1.94
N THR A 82 5.03 -16.38 2.92
CA THR A 82 5.99 -16.77 3.96
C THR A 82 7.22 -17.47 3.38
N ARG A 83 8.41 -16.91 3.66
CA ARG A 83 9.72 -17.50 3.32
C ARG A 83 10.51 -18.01 4.52
N GLY A 84 9.90 -18.02 5.71
CA GLY A 84 10.47 -18.58 6.95
C GLY A 84 11.34 -17.61 7.77
N GLY A 85 11.53 -16.37 7.30
CA GLY A 85 12.33 -15.36 7.99
C GLY A 85 11.58 -14.51 9.02
N GLY A 86 10.23 -14.53 9.00
CA GLY A 86 9.39 -13.62 9.79
C GLY A 86 9.45 -12.16 9.32
N ARG A 87 9.94 -11.93 8.09
CA ARG A 87 10.19 -10.63 7.46
C ARG A 87 9.98 -10.77 5.96
N ASP A 88 8.73 -10.89 5.56
CA ASP A 88 8.39 -11.11 4.15
C ASP A 88 7.84 -9.83 3.52
N VAL A 89 8.06 -9.67 2.22
CA VAL A 89 7.62 -8.50 1.47
C VAL A 89 6.71 -8.90 0.31
N PHE A 90 5.76 -8.03 -0.02
CA PHE A 90 4.83 -8.20 -1.14
C PHE A 90 4.69 -6.91 -1.93
N LEU A 91 4.84 -6.99 -3.25
CA LEU A 91 4.63 -5.87 -4.17
C LEU A 91 3.16 -5.81 -4.59
N LEU A 92 2.53 -4.66 -4.44
CA LEU A 92 1.18 -4.39 -4.92
C LEU A 92 1.23 -4.07 -6.42
N THR A 93 0.75 -4.98 -7.27
CA THR A 93 0.93 -4.87 -8.74
C THR A 93 -0.31 -4.42 -9.49
N GLU A 94 -1.47 -4.41 -8.84
CA GLU A 94 -2.76 -4.11 -9.47
C GLU A 94 -3.61 -3.22 -8.54
N ALA A 95 -4.39 -2.32 -9.12
CA ALA A 95 -5.39 -1.55 -8.39
C ALA A 95 -6.59 -2.44 -8.07
N LYS A 96 -6.58 -3.04 -6.88
CA LYS A 96 -7.62 -3.91 -6.35
C LYS A 96 -7.51 -4.03 -4.84
N THR A 97 -8.52 -4.63 -4.21
CA THR A 97 -8.39 -5.03 -2.81
C THR A 97 -7.67 -6.38 -2.70
N TYR A 98 -6.51 -6.40 -2.03
CA TYR A 98 -5.81 -7.61 -1.63
C TYR A 98 -6.25 -8.04 -0.22
N TYR A 99 -6.30 -9.35 0.02
CA TYR A 99 -6.65 -9.91 1.32
C TYR A 99 -5.55 -10.83 1.81
N PHE A 100 -5.06 -10.57 3.02
CA PHE A 100 -4.03 -11.38 3.66
C PHE A 100 -4.53 -11.92 4.99
N ILE A 101 -4.18 -13.16 5.28
CA ILE A 101 -4.50 -13.84 6.55
C ILE A 101 -3.29 -14.59 7.09
N SER A 102 -3.31 -14.85 8.39
CA SER A 102 -2.47 -15.87 9.01
C SER A 102 -3.29 -17.13 9.30
N GLY A 103 -2.77 -18.29 8.92
CA GLY A 103 -3.42 -19.58 9.12
C GLY A 103 -3.35 -20.08 10.57
N GLY A 104 -3.67 -21.35 10.78
CA GLY A 104 -3.50 -22.00 12.10
C GLY A 104 -4.40 -21.42 13.21
N GLY A 105 -5.53 -20.84 12.84
CA GLY A 105 -6.49 -20.24 13.78
C GLY A 105 -6.22 -18.77 14.14
N PHE A 106 -5.12 -18.17 13.65
CA PHE A 106 -4.77 -16.78 13.97
C PHE A 106 -5.59 -15.75 13.20
N CYS A 107 -6.11 -16.09 12.01
CA CYS A 107 -7.06 -15.25 11.28
C CYS A 107 -8.30 -14.93 12.12
N GLN A 108 -8.89 -15.93 12.79
CA GLN A 108 -10.06 -15.74 13.66
C GLN A 108 -9.74 -14.87 14.89
N ARG A 109 -8.46 -14.80 15.26
CA ARG A 109 -7.94 -13.93 16.34
C ARG A 109 -7.55 -12.53 15.86
N GLY A 110 -7.89 -12.19 14.61
CA GLY A 110 -7.68 -10.85 14.05
C GLY A 110 -6.38 -10.67 13.28
N VAL A 111 -5.57 -11.72 13.07
CA VAL A 111 -4.36 -11.63 12.22
C VAL A 111 -4.75 -11.77 10.74
N LYS A 112 -5.41 -10.74 10.24
CA LYS A 112 -5.91 -10.60 8.88
C LYS A 112 -5.98 -9.12 8.49
N VAL A 113 -5.74 -8.79 7.23
CA VAL A 113 -5.87 -7.41 6.72
C VAL A 113 -6.40 -7.38 5.29
N ALA A 114 -7.23 -6.39 4.99
CA ALA A 114 -7.66 -6.05 3.65
C ALA A 114 -6.96 -4.74 3.25
N ILE A 115 -6.36 -4.72 2.06
CA ILE A 115 -5.55 -3.63 1.54
C ILE A 115 -6.19 -3.15 0.25
N ASP A 116 -6.77 -1.96 0.25
CA ASP A 116 -7.42 -1.38 -0.92
C ASP A 116 -6.43 -0.51 -1.70
N VAL A 117 -6.04 -0.98 -2.89
CA VAL A 117 -4.97 -0.39 -3.69
C VAL A 117 -5.56 0.42 -4.83
N ASN A 118 -5.11 1.66 -4.95
CA ASN A 118 -5.54 2.58 -6.01
C ASN A 118 -4.44 2.75 -7.06
N GLU A 119 -4.82 3.19 -8.26
CA GLU A 119 -3.84 3.63 -9.25
C GLU A 119 -3.11 4.89 -8.75
N HIS A 120 -1.83 5.01 -9.08
CA HIS A 120 -1.13 6.29 -8.92
C HIS A 120 -1.66 7.29 -9.95
N VAL A 121 -2.56 8.16 -9.53
CA VAL A 121 -3.00 9.29 -10.35
C VAL A 121 -1.97 10.40 -10.21
N ALA A 122 -1.28 10.74 -11.30
CA ALA A 122 -0.40 11.89 -11.31
C ALA A 122 -1.21 13.16 -10.96
N PRO A 123 -0.68 14.07 -10.13
CA PRO A 123 -1.35 15.33 -9.85
C PRO A 123 -1.69 16.05 -11.16
N ALA A 124 -2.91 16.57 -11.27
CA ALA A 124 -3.34 17.31 -12.44
C ALA A 124 -2.35 18.47 -12.71
N PRO A 125 -2.04 18.78 -13.99
CA PRO A 125 -1.21 19.93 -14.32
C PRO A 125 -1.80 21.19 -13.68
N GLN A 126 -0.99 21.96 -12.94
CA GLN A 126 -1.48 23.20 -12.37
C GLN A 126 -1.88 24.19 -13.47
N PRO A 127 -2.97 24.97 -13.30
CA PRO A 127 -3.36 26.00 -14.24
C PRO A 127 -2.21 26.99 -14.46
N THR A 128 -1.86 27.25 -15.71
CA THR A 128 -0.87 28.28 -16.04
C THR A 128 -1.43 29.66 -15.68
N PRO A 129 -0.64 30.57 -15.08
CA PRO A 129 -1.08 31.94 -14.87
C PRO A 129 -1.37 32.60 -16.21
N HIS A 130 -2.65 32.87 -16.50
CA HIS A 130 -3.03 33.71 -17.62
C HIS A 130 -2.46 35.11 -17.39
N LYS A 131 -1.48 35.51 -18.22
CA LYS A 131 -1.08 36.91 -18.34
C LYS A 131 -2.29 37.69 -18.85
N GLY A 132 -2.97 38.40 -17.94
CA GLY A 132 -3.93 39.42 -18.29
C GLY A 132 -3.24 40.47 -19.16
N SER A 133 -3.59 40.48 -20.44
CA SER A 133 -3.25 41.57 -21.34
C SER A 133 -4.13 42.75 -20.96
N ASN A 134 -3.61 43.70 -20.17
CA ASN A 134 -4.26 44.99 -20.04
C ASN A 134 -4.01 45.78 -21.34
N ALA A 135 -4.96 45.62 -22.26
CA ALA A 135 -5.17 46.56 -23.34
C ALA A 135 -5.63 47.91 -22.76
N SER A 136 -5.11 48.96 -23.39
CA SER A 136 -5.17 50.39 -23.09
C SER A 136 -6.57 50.96 -22.83
N ASN A 137 -6.65 52.07 -22.09
CA ASN A 137 -7.60 53.15 -22.37
C ASN A 137 -7.10 54.51 -21.83
N ILE A 138 -6.91 55.44 -22.79
CA ILE A 138 -7.10 56.90 -22.82
C ILE A 138 -6.63 57.73 -21.62
#